data_AF-A0A9W8NSL9-F1
#
_entry.id   AF-A0A9W8NSL9-F1
#
_cell.length_a   1.000
_cell.length_b   1.000
_cell.length_c   1.000
_cell.angle_alpha   90.00
_cell.angle_beta   90.00
_cell.angle_gamma   90.00
#
_symmetry.space_group_name_H-M   'P 1'
#
loop_
_entity.id
_entity.type
_entity.pdbx_description
1 polymer ?
#
loop_
_entity_poly.entity_id
_entity_poly.type
_entity_poly.pdbx_seq_one_letter_code
_entity_poly.pdbx_strand_id
1 'polypeptide(L)'
;MKLVYSAMMQENTSLDEPLAPPIIIINQDDLDATATTTPPWEFYYTNEMLLGRSVPPPSRINLTGCDCLGGQCHLNKSQCTCYLKQESFTAGYGVTGFMYHAPNQTLKSNGLPVFECNSLCACSEQCTNRVVSRGRKIPLSLQKTPRKGWGVFARCLIPKGTFIGIYSGELLGHEESEERALKYDEFGRTYLFDIDWWYINQQYSRNNNSRSRKPCKYTVDAYHAGNFTRFLNHSCDPNSALTPVYIDMDDIERPLLTVFSKRPIQAGEEITFSYSGDPDFDDDEDEEEEDKEEEGEGGGGEGKEKEEGGDGDKGQGTIWRLE
;
A
#
# COMPACT_ATOMS: atom_id res chain seq x y z
N MET A 1 4.57 -28.62 11.56
CA MET A 1 4.62 -27.14 11.52
C MET A 1 3.95 -26.57 10.29
N LYS A 2 4.41 -26.84 9.05
CA LYS A 2 3.79 -26.30 7.82
C LYS A 2 2.27 -26.51 7.71
N LEU A 3 1.79 -27.75 7.89
CA LEU A 3 0.36 -28.05 7.83
C LEU A 3 -0.46 -27.27 8.86
N VAL A 4 0.08 -27.08 10.07
CA VAL A 4 -0.58 -26.31 11.13
C VAL A 4 -0.60 -24.82 10.76
N TYR A 5 0.49 -24.28 10.21
CA TYR A 5 0.53 -22.89 9.74
C TYR A 5 -0.49 -22.67 8.62
N SER A 6 -0.53 -23.56 7.63
CA SER A 6 -1.48 -23.49 6.52
C SER A 6 -2.94 -23.61 7.01
N ALA A 7 -3.22 -24.46 7.99
CA ALA A 7 -4.54 -24.56 8.60
C ALA A 7 -4.93 -23.28 9.34
N MET A 8 -4.01 -22.70 10.12
CA MET A 8 -4.21 -21.41 10.80
C MET A 8 -4.52 -20.29 9.80
N MET A 9 -3.77 -20.20 8.70
CA MET A 9 -4.05 -19.23 7.63
C MET A 9 -5.47 -19.41 7.08
N GLN A 10 -5.87 -20.64 6.76
CA GLN A 10 -7.18 -20.95 6.20
C GLN A 10 -8.33 -20.68 7.18
N GLU A 11 -8.15 -21.00 8.46
CA GLU A 11 -9.14 -20.75 9.51
C GLU A 11 -9.36 -19.25 9.68
N ASN A 12 -8.26 -18.50 9.83
CA ASN A 12 -8.31 -17.05 10.03
C ASN A 12 -8.85 -16.28 8.81
N THR A 13 -8.81 -16.89 7.62
CA THR A 13 -9.37 -16.29 6.40
C THR A 13 -10.55 -17.07 5.80
N SER A 14 -11.30 -17.80 6.64
CA SER A 14 -12.42 -18.61 6.17
C SER A 14 -13.69 -17.80 5.93
N LEU A 15 -13.85 -16.64 6.59
CA LEU A 15 -15.06 -15.82 6.53
C LEU A 15 -14.95 -14.62 5.57
N ASP A 16 -13.75 -14.11 5.38
CA ASP A 16 -13.41 -12.95 4.54
C ASP A 16 -13.20 -13.33 3.07
N GLU A 17 -12.45 -14.40 2.78
CA GLU A 17 -12.18 -14.90 1.44
C GLU A 17 -12.38 -16.43 1.30
N PRO A 18 -13.59 -16.96 1.56
CA PRO A 18 -13.87 -18.40 1.62
C PRO A 18 -13.56 -19.19 0.32
N LEU A 19 -13.51 -18.48 -0.82
CA LEU A 19 -13.27 -19.07 -2.13
C LEU A 19 -11.85 -18.83 -2.64
N ALA A 20 -10.99 -18.19 -1.85
CA ALA A 20 -9.63 -17.91 -2.27
C ALA A 20 -8.82 -19.22 -2.36
N PRO A 21 -8.05 -19.43 -3.45
CA PRO A 21 -7.17 -20.59 -3.54
C PRO A 21 -6.21 -20.62 -2.33
N PRO A 22 -5.91 -21.79 -1.75
CA PRO A 22 -5.01 -21.86 -0.62
C PRO A 22 -3.59 -21.40 -1.01
N ILE A 23 -2.90 -20.74 -0.08
CA ILE A 23 -1.49 -20.36 -0.25
C ILE A 23 -0.62 -21.52 0.21
N ILE A 24 0.24 -22.01 -0.68
CA ILE A 24 1.08 -23.18 -0.41
C ILE A 24 2.44 -22.73 0.11
N ILE A 25 2.95 -23.38 1.16
CA ILE A 25 4.29 -23.12 1.71
C ILE A 25 5.27 -24.11 1.12
N ILE A 26 6.26 -23.61 0.39
CA ILE A 26 7.33 -24.41 -0.22
C ILE A 26 8.64 -24.02 0.47
N ASN A 27 9.35 -25.02 1.01
CA ASN A 27 10.72 -24.82 1.47
C ASN A 27 11.55 -25.96 0.87
N GLN A 28 12.56 -25.60 0.08
CA GLN A 28 13.41 -26.57 -0.61
C GLN A 28 14.39 -27.26 0.35
N ASP A 29 14.62 -26.67 1.52
CA ASP A 29 15.50 -27.18 2.56
C ASP A 29 14.76 -28.04 3.61
N ASP A 30 13.61 -28.64 3.25
CA ASP A 30 12.79 -29.46 4.17
C ASP A 30 13.51 -30.68 4.77
N LEU A 31 14.70 -31.00 4.27
CA LEU A 31 15.56 -32.07 4.78
C LEU A 31 16.53 -31.59 5.87
N ASP A 32 16.70 -30.28 6.07
CA ASP A 32 17.48 -29.71 7.14
C ASP A 32 16.59 -29.42 8.35
N ALA A 33 16.78 -30.19 9.43
CA ALA A 33 16.02 -30.06 10.67
C ALA A 33 16.24 -28.70 11.38
N THR A 34 17.22 -27.90 10.96
CA THR A 34 17.52 -26.57 11.50
C THR A 34 16.94 -25.42 10.66
N ALA A 35 16.44 -25.71 9.45
CA ALA A 35 15.87 -24.69 8.57
C ALA A 35 14.51 -24.21 9.09
N THR A 36 14.27 -22.89 9.07
CA THR A 36 12.93 -22.33 9.32
C THR A 36 11.93 -22.88 8.31
N THR A 37 11.06 -23.79 8.74
CA THR A 37 10.09 -24.48 7.86
C THR A 37 8.84 -23.65 7.55
N THR A 38 8.58 -22.61 8.34
CA THR A 38 7.46 -21.68 8.16
C THR A 38 7.92 -20.23 8.38
N PRO A 39 7.12 -19.24 7.98
CA PRO A 39 7.26 -17.90 8.52
C PRO A 39 7.13 -17.87 10.05
N PRO A 40 7.51 -16.74 10.71
CA PRO A 40 7.47 -16.62 12.17
C PRO A 40 6.12 -17.02 12.76
N TRP A 41 6.12 -17.83 13.82
CA TRP A 41 4.89 -18.37 14.43
C TRP A 41 4.16 -17.36 15.32
N GLU A 42 4.89 -16.36 15.82
CA GLU A 42 4.35 -15.29 16.68
C GLU A 42 3.54 -14.23 15.90
N PHE A 43 3.36 -14.47 14.59
CA PHE A 43 2.65 -13.60 13.67
C PHE A 43 1.17 -13.98 13.59
N TYR A 44 0.27 -13.03 13.87
CA TYR A 44 -1.16 -13.24 13.73
C TYR A 44 -1.62 -13.05 12.28
N TYR A 45 -1.93 -14.16 11.61
CA TYR A 45 -2.39 -14.12 10.22
C TYR A 45 -3.83 -13.63 10.11
N THR A 46 -4.09 -12.52 9.42
CA THR A 46 -5.41 -11.95 9.16
C THR A 46 -5.40 -11.05 7.92
N ASN A 47 -6.48 -11.04 7.14
CA ASN A 47 -6.69 -10.02 6.10
C ASN A 47 -7.38 -8.75 6.64
N GLU A 48 -7.88 -8.80 7.88
CA GLU A 48 -8.52 -7.65 8.51
C GLU A 48 -7.49 -6.58 8.88
N MET A 49 -7.90 -5.32 8.81
CA MET A 49 -7.12 -4.20 9.33
C MET A 49 -7.43 -4.06 10.82
N LEU A 50 -6.48 -4.42 11.68
CA LEU A 50 -6.61 -4.22 13.12
C LEU A 50 -6.46 -2.72 13.45
N LEU A 51 -7.06 -2.26 14.53
CA LEU A 51 -6.99 -0.85 14.91
C LEU A 51 -6.08 -0.68 16.13
N GLY A 52 -5.10 0.21 16.01
CA GLY A 52 -4.25 0.65 17.11
C GLY A 52 -4.99 1.49 18.14
N ARG A 53 -4.31 1.84 19.23
CA ARG A 53 -4.97 2.36 20.44
C ARG A 53 -5.72 3.67 20.21
N SER A 54 -5.17 4.54 19.37
CA SER A 54 -5.70 5.87 19.09
C SER A 54 -6.59 5.93 17.84
N VAL A 55 -6.77 4.81 17.12
CA VAL A 55 -7.51 4.80 15.86
C VAL A 55 -9.00 4.55 16.12
N PRO A 56 -9.89 5.49 15.74
CA PRO A 56 -11.32 5.32 15.98
C PRO A 56 -11.90 4.19 15.10
N PRO A 57 -12.97 3.52 15.54
CA PRO A 57 -13.68 2.56 14.70
C PRO A 57 -14.15 3.20 13.39
N PRO A 58 -14.28 2.43 12.30
CA PRO A 58 -14.78 2.97 11.03
C PRO A 58 -16.19 3.54 11.21
N SER A 59 -16.40 4.77 10.77
CA SER A 59 -17.72 5.42 10.78
C SER A 59 -18.39 5.29 9.41
N ARG A 60 -19.65 4.87 9.41
CA ARG A 60 -20.49 4.75 8.20
C ARG A 60 -21.50 5.89 8.06
N ILE A 61 -21.46 6.90 8.93
CA ILE A 61 -22.47 7.97 9.00
C ILE A 61 -22.57 8.75 7.68
N ASN A 62 -21.42 9.01 7.05
CA ASN A 62 -21.34 9.74 5.78
C ASN A 62 -21.18 8.81 4.57
N LEU A 63 -21.18 7.48 4.78
CA LEU A 63 -21.03 6.53 3.69
C LEU A 63 -22.27 6.58 2.80
N THR A 64 -22.07 6.73 1.49
CA THR A 64 -23.14 6.75 0.50
C THR A 64 -23.00 5.58 -0.46
N GLY A 65 -24.12 5.00 -0.88
CA GLY A 65 -24.17 3.93 -1.87
C GLY A 65 -24.90 4.38 -3.14
N CYS A 66 -24.67 3.69 -4.26
CA CYS A 66 -25.45 3.91 -5.47
C CYS A 66 -26.80 3.18 -5.42
N ASP A 67 -27.75 3.64 -6.24
CA ASP A 67 -29.07 3.06 -6.45
C ASP A 67 -29.20 2.35 -7.81
N CYS A 68 -28.06 2.03 -8.46
CA CYS A 68 -28.03 1.49 -9.81
C CYS A 68 -28.83 0.20 -9.98
N LEU A 69 -29.98 0.31 -10.65
CA LEU A 69 -30.82 -0.83 -11.02
C LEU A 69 -30.20 -1.61 -12.20
N GLY A 70 -30.34 -2.94 -12.19
CA GLY A 70 -29.73 -3.83 -13.21
C GLY A 70 -28.40 -4.48 -12.79
N GLY A 71 -27.98 -4.28 -11.54
CA GLY A 71 -26.88 -5.03 -10.92
C GLY A 71 -25.47 -4.61 -11.32
N GLN A 72 -25.30 -3.78 -12.36
CA GLN A 72 -24.00 -3.36 -12.89
C GLN A 72 -23.89 -1.83 -13.00
N CYS A 73 -23.04 -1.21 -12.17
CA CYS A 73 -22.87 0.24 -12.15
C CYS A 73 -22.28 0.82 -13.44
N HIS A 74 -21.49 0.05 -14.20
CA HIS A 74 -20.90 0.54 -15.44
C HIS A 74 -21.94 0.82 -16.54
N LEU A 75 -23.19 0.36 -16.38
CA LEU A 75 -24.30 0.65 -17.31
C LEU A 75 -24.95 2.02 -17.05
N ASN A 76 -24.88 2.52 -15.81
CA ASN A 76 -25.54 3.77 -15.38
C ASN A 76 -24.52 4.81 -14.91
N LYS A 77 -23.42 4.98 -15.65
CA LYS A 77 -22.26 5.78 -15.22
C LYS A 77 -22.63 7.19 -14.75
N SER A 78 -23.42 7.92 -15.52
CA SER A 78 -23.76 9.32 -15.23
C SER A 78 -24.66 9.55 -14.01
N GLN A 79 -25.28 8.49 -13.48
CA GLN A 79 -26.16 8.57 -12.30
C GLN A 79 -25.60 7.79 -11.09
N CYS A 80 -24.54 7.01 -11.28
CA CYS A 80 -23.99 6.19 -10.21
C CYS A 80 -23.17 7.04 -9.23
N THR A 81 -23.60 7.10 -7.96
CA THR A 81 -22.86 7.79 -6.89
C THR A 81 -21.39 7.36 -6.79
N CYS A 82 -21.11 6.05 -6.90
CA CYS A 82 -19.75 5.52 -6.86
C CYS A 82 -18.91 5.96 -8.06
N TYR A 83 -19.52 6.07 -9.25
CA TYR A 83 -18.85 6.59 -10.45
C TYR A 83 -18.48 8.05 -10.26
N LEU A 84 -19.43 8.87 -9.77
CA LEU A 84 -19.20 10.30 -9.55
C LEU A 84 -18.12 10.54 -8.50
N LYS A 85 -18.11 9.74 -7.41
CA LYS A 85 -17.02 9.75 -6.42
C LYS A 85 -15.69 9.40 -7.08
N GLN A 86 -15.63 8.31 -7.85
CA GLN A 86 -14.42 7.93 -8.58
C GLN A 86 -13.91 9.04 -9.51
N GLU A 87 -14.79 9.62 -10.32
CA GLU A 87 -14.46 10.67 -11.28
C GLU A 87 -13.90 11.92 -10.61
N SER A 88 -14.39 12.27 -9.41
CA SER A 88 -13.89 13.43 -8.66
C SER A 88 -12.41 13.33 -8.24
N PHE A 89 -11.84 12.12 -8.21
CA PHE A 89 -10.42 11.90 -7.88
C PHE A 89 -9.55 11.53 -9.09
N THR A 90 -10.14 11.13 -10.22
CA THR A 90 -9.39 10.69 -11.40
C THR A 90 -9.55 11.61 -12.60
N ALA A 91 -10.46 12.58 -12.55
CA ALA A 91 -10.60 13.61 -13.57
C ALA A 91 -9.27 14.36 -13.74
N GLY A 92 -8.77 14.42 -14.98
CA GLY A 92 -7.48 15.04 -15.30
C GLY A 92 -6.29 14.07 -15.36
N TYR A 93 -6.40 12.86 -14.82
CA TYR A 93 -5.30 11.87 -14.78
C TYR A 93 -5.39 10.82 -15.90
N GLY A 94 -5.99 11.16 -17.04
CA GLY A 94 -6.03 10.29 -18.22
C GLY A 94 -6.91 9.03 -18.10
N VAL A 95 -7.62 8.83 -16.98
CA VAL A 95 -8.53 7.70 -16.76
C VAL A 95 -9.98 8.16 -16.74
N THR A 96 -10.82 7.54 -17.58
CA THR A 96 -12.26 7.82 -17.62
C THR A 96 -13.08 6.67 -17.01
N GLY A 97 -14.04 7.06 -16.19
CA GLY A 97 -14.96 6.18 -15.47
C GLY A 97 -14.33 5.28 -14.41
N PHE A 98 -15.00 4.18 -14.07
CA PHE A 98 -14.52 3.26 -13.03
C PHE A 98 -13.09 2.77 -13.28
N MET A 99 -12.37 2.47 -12.20
CA MET A 99 -10.97 2.06 -12.26
C MET A 99 -10.73 0.63 -12.77
N TYR A 100 -11.80 -0.16 -12.93
CA TYR A 100 -11.71 -1.51 -13.47
C TYR A 100 -12.21 -1.60 -14.91
N HIS A 101 -11.53 -2.37 -15.73
CA HIS A 101 -12.02 -2.78 -17.05
C HIS A 101 -13.21 -3.74 -16.91
N ALA A 102 -14.32 -3.46 -17.57
CA ALA A 102 -15.38 -4.44 -17.77
C ALA A 102 -15.10 -5.27 -19.03
N PRO A 103 -15.35 -6.60 -19.04
CA PRO A 103 -15.78 -7.43 -17.91
C PRO A 103 -14.62 -8.02 -17.09
N ASN A 104 -13.37 -7.82 -17.51
CA ASN A 104 -12.20 -8.54 -17.00
C ASN A 104 -11.78 -8.18 -15.57
N GLN A 105 -12.32 -7.09 -15.01
CA GLN A 105 -12.09 -6.64 -13.62
C GLN A 105 -10.62 -6.36 -13.31
N THR A 106 -9.83 -6.00 -14.34
CA THR A 106 -8.44 -5.56 -14.18
C THR A 106 -8.37 -4.07 -13.95
N LEU A 107 -7.45 -3.63 -13.08
CA LEU A 107 -7.15 -2.24 -12.81
C LEU A 107 -6.62 -1.53 -14.07
N LYS A 108 -7.17 -0.35 -14.36
CA LYS A 108 -6.80 0.48 -15.52
C LYS A 108 -5.44 1.16 -15.35
N SER A 109 -5.21 1.73 -14.18
CA SER A 109 -4.00 2.47 -13.83
C SER A 109 -3.65 2.24 -12.37
N ASN A 110 -2.37 2.00 -12.10
CA ASN A 110 -1.81 2.06 -10.76
C ASN A 110 -1.67 3.54 -10.33
N GLY A 111 -1.45 3.80 -9.04
CA GLY A 111 -1.19 5.14 -8.49
C GLY A 111 -2.43 6.04 -8.27
N LEU A 112 -3.59 5.66 -8.81
CA LEU A 112 -4.85 6.36 -8.61
C LEU A 112 -5.75 5.65 -7.58
N PRO A 113 -6.51 6.39 -6.75
CA PRO A 113 -7.43 5.79 -5.80
C PRO A 113 -8.59 5.09 -6.49
N VAL A 114 -9.05 3.99 -5.90
CA VAL A 114 -10.22 3.24 -6.38
C VAL A 114 -11.35 3.31 -5.37
N PHE A 115 -12.53 3.71 -5.83
CA PHE A 115 -13.75 3.72 -5.03
C PHE A 115 -14.68 2.60 -5.52
N GLU A 116 -14.71 1.50 -4.78
CA GLU A 116 -15.59 0.38 -5.07
C GLU A 116 -17.04 0.68 -4.65
N CYS A 117 -17.97 -0.13 -5.17
CA CYS A 117 -19.30 -0.21 -4.57
C CYS A 117 -19.20 -0.85 -3.18
N ASN A 118 -20.05 -0.39 -2.27
CA ASN A 118 -19.99 -0.70 -0.85
C ASN A 118 -21.26 -1.40 -0.35
N SER A 119 -21.37 -1.65 0.95
CA SER A 119 -22.49 -2.36 1.54
C SER A 119 -23.84 -1.63 1.43
N LEU A 120 -23.84 -0.33 1.12
CA LEU A 120 -25.05 0.49 0.95
C LEU A 120 -25.50 0.58 -0.51
N CYS A 121 -24.73 0.03 -1.46
CA CYS A 121 -25.06 0.07 -2.88
C CYS A 121 -26.11 -0.98 -3.25
N ALA A 122 -27.09 -0.60 -4.09
CA ALA A 122 -28.13 -1.48 -4.61
C ALA A 122 -27.66 -2.43 -5.73
N CYS A 123 -26.44 -2.24 -6.26
CA CYS A 123 -25.88 -3.09 -7.30
C CYS A 123 -25.54 -4.49 -6.77
N SER A 124 -25.47 -5.48 -7.67
CA SER A 124 -25.18 -6.87 -7.32
C SER A 124 -23.78 -7.04 -6.72
N GLU A 125 -23.58 -8.10 -5.92
CA GLU A 125 -22.26 -8.60 -5.51
C GLU A 125 -21.33 -8.91 -6.70
N GLN A 126 -21.92 -9.21 -7.87
CA GLN A 126 -21.19 -9.43 -9.12
C GLN A 126 -20.91 -8.14 -9.91
N CYS A 127 -21.16 -6.96 -9.31
CA CYS A 127 -20.86 -5.69 -9.95
C CYS A 127 -19.37 -5.64 -10.36
N THR A 128 -19.08 -5.13 -11.57
CA THR A 128 -17.69 -4.95 -12.04
C THR A 128 -16.86 -4.03 -11.15
N ASN A 129 -17.49 -3.23 -10.29
CA ASN A 129 -16.85 -2.32 -9.33
C ASN A 129 -16.81 -2.89 -7.89
N ARG A 130 -16.61 -4.20 -7.74
CA ARG A 130 -16.51 -4.94 -6.46
C ARG A 130 -15.38 -5.99 -6.53
N VAL A 131 -14.21 -5.62 -7.04
CA VAL A 131 -13.09 -6.53 -7.30
C VAL A 131 -12.42 -6.95 -6.00
N VAL A 132 -12.00 -5.98 -5.17
CA VAL A 132 -11.30 -6.22 -3.91
C VAL A 132 -12.23 -6.82 -2.88
N SER A 133 -13.48 -6.34 -2.80
CA SER A 133 -14.47 -6.87 -1.87
C SER A 133 -14.81 -8.36 -2.07
N ARG A 134 -14.43 -8.95 -3.21
CA ARG A 134 -14.62 -10.38 -3.52
C ARG A 134 -13.42 -11.26 -3.19
N GLY A 135 -12.38 -10.70 -2.55
CA GLY A 135 -11.22 -11.45 -2.12
C GLY A 135 -10.31 -11.94 -3.25
N ARG A 136 -9.23 -12.62 -2.86
CA ARG A 136 -8.20 -13.08 -3.79
C ARG A 136 -8.69 -14.25 -4.64
N LYS A 137 -8.34 -14.24 -5.92
CA LYS A 137 -8.69 -15.31 -6.88
C LYS A 137 -7.49 -16.09 -7.41
N ILE A 138 -6.27 -15.64 -7.10
CA ILE A 138 -5.04 -16.17 -7.67
C ILE A 138 -4.38 -17.18 -6.73
N PRO A 139 -3.88 -18.32 -7.24
CA PRO A 139 -3.06 -19.25 -6.47
C PRO A 139 -1.65 -18.69 -6.27
N LEU A 140 -1.17 -18.76 -5.04
CA LEU A 140 0.13 -18.23 -4.61
C LEU A 140 0.91 -19.28 -3.82
N SER A 141 2.21 -19.05 -3.69
CA SER A 141 3.06 -19.81 -2.77
C SER A 141 3.98 -18.90 -1.98
N LEU A 142 4.17 -19.22 -0.71
CA LEU A 142 5.23 -18.67 0.12
C LEU A 142 6.46 -19.57 -0.02
N GLN A 143 7.59 -19.00 -0.43
CA GLN A 143 8.82 -19.75 -0.63
C GLN A 143 9.98 -19.11 0.11
N LYS A 144 10.86 -19.94 0.68
CA LYS A 144 12.13 -19.44 1.24
C LYS A 144 13.03 -19.03 0.08
N THR A 145 13.48 -17.78 0.11
CA THR A 145 14.45 -17.22 -0.83
C THR A 145 15.88 -17.39 -0.30
N PRO A 146 16.90 -17.43 -1.17
CA PRO A 146 18.29 -17.63 -0.73
C PRO A 146 18.84 -16.51 0.17
N ARG A 147 18.38 -15.26 0.00
CA ARG A 147 18.97 -14.08 0.66
C ARG A 147 17.97 -13.13 1.34
N LYS A 148 16.70 -13.12 0.94
CA LYS A 148 15.70 -12.12 1.37
C LYS A 148 14.73 -12.65 2.44
N GLY A 149 14.96 -13.85 2.96
CA GLY A 149 13.99 -14.51 3.82
C GLY A 149 12.87 -15.16 3.01
N TRP A 150 11.60 -14.90 3.36
CA TRP A 150 10.45 -15.46 2.64
C TRP A 150 10.02 -14.54 1.49
N GLY A 151 9.49 -15.12 0.42
CA GLY A 151 8.95 -14.41 -0.74
C GLY A 151 7.61 -15.01 -1.17
N VAL A 152 6.81 -14.22 -1.89
CA VAL A 152 5.54 -14.67 -2.49
C VAL A 152 5.75 -14.91 -3.98
N PHE A 153 5.29 -16.05 -4.48
CA PHE A 153 5.49 -16.46 -5.87
C PHE A 153 4.16 -16.82 -6.52
N ALA A 154 3.99 -16.39 -7.76
CA ALA A 154 2.83 -16.71 -8.58
C ALA A 154 2.81 -18.20 -8.93
N ARG A 155 1.64 -18.86 -8.82
CA ARG A 155 1.48 -20.27 -9.21
C ARG A 155 0.87 -20.46 -10.60
N CYS A 156 0.41 -19.37 -11.21
CA CYS A 156 -0.08 -19.29 -12.58
C CYS A 156 0.29 -17.94 -13.18
N LEU A 157 0.03 -17.75 -14.48
CA LEU A 157 0.08 -16.41 -15.09
C LEU A 157 -0.91 -15.48 -14.36
N ILE A 158 -0.44 -14.34 -13.88
CA ILE A 158 -1.27 -13.26 -13.33
C ILE A 158 -1.29 -12.13 -14.38
N PRO A 159 -2.43 -11.83 -15.02
CA PRO A 159 -2.54 -10.73 -15.96
C PRO A 159 -2.23 -9.37 -15.32
N LYS A 160 -1.87 -8.35 -16.12
CA LYS A 160 -1.74 -6.96 -15.66
C LYS A 160 -3.05 -6.46 -15.03
N GLY A 161 -2.95 -5.69 -13.95
CA GLY A 161 -4.06 -5.08 -13.24
C GLY A 161 -4.87 -6.07 -12.41
N THR A 162 -4.35 -7.26 -12.13
CA THR A 162 -5.04 -8.26 -11.31
C THR A 162 -4.84 -7.94 -9.84
N PHE A 163 -5.93 -7.98 -9.06
CA PHE A 163 -5.88 -7.88 -7.61
C PHE A 163 -5.15 -9.11 -7.01
N ILE A 164 -4.10 -8.85 -6.23
CA ILE A 164 -3.27 -9.87 -5.59
C ILE A 164 -3.74 -10.11 -4.15
N GLY A 165 -3.88 -9.05 -3.35
CA GLY A 165 -4.28 -9.13 -1.94
C GLY A 165 -4.24 -7.78 -1.25
N ILE A 166 -4.76 -7.71 -0.02
CA ILE A 166 -4.67 -6.52 0.84
C ILE A 166 -3.35 -6.56 1.60
N TYR A 167 -2.65 -5.44 1.72
CA TYR A 167 -1.60 -5.26 2.70
C TYR A 167 -2.23 -4.98 4.06
N SER A 168 -2.47 -6.05 4.82
CA SER A 168 -3.12 -6.00 6.13
C SER A 168 -2.09 -5.93 7.25
N GLY A 169 -2.52 -5.36 8.37
CA GLY A 169 -1.73 -5.19 9.58
C GLY A 169 -2.55 -4.45 10.63
N GLU A 170 -1.86 -3.77 11.53
CA GLU A 170 -2.46 -2.86 12.49
C GLU A 170 -2.38 -1.42 11.96
N LEU A 171 -3.51 -0.74 11.85
CA LEU A 171 -3.58 0.68 11.52
C LEU A 171 -3.29 1.47 12.79
N LEU A 172 -2.13 2.12 12.83
CA LEU A 172 -1.64 2.93 13.94
C LEU A 172 -1.95 4.40 13.70
N GLY A 173 -2.12 5.16 14.78
CA GLY A 173 -2.05 6.62 14.71
C GLY A 173 -0.60 7.11 14.80
N HIS A 174 -0.35 8.32 14.33
CA HIS A 174 0.99 8.93 14.22
C HIS A 174 1.91 8.73 15.44
N GLU A 175 1.47 9.05 16.66
CA GLU A 175 2.34 8.91 17.84
C GLU A 175 2.76 7.46 18.11
N GLU A 176 1.85 6.50 17.85
CA GLU A 176 2.12 5.08 18.06
C GLU A 176 3.04 4.51 16.96
N SER A 177 2.91 4.97 15.71
CA SER A 177 3.80 4.55 14.62
C SER A 177 5.23 5.03 14.85
N GLU A 178 5.42 6.28 15.28
CA GLU A 178 6.75 6.83 15.61
C GLU A 178 7.41 6.06 16.77
N GLU A 179 6.66 5.76 17.83
CA GLU A 179 7.17 4.97 18.96
C GLU A 179 7.66 3.57 18.52
N ARG A 180 6.92 2.92 17.61
CA ARG A 180 7.30 1.61 17.08
C ARG A 180 8.43 1.69 16.07
N ALA A 181 8.47 2.71 15.22
CA ALA A 181 9.55 2.93 14.26
C ALA A 181 10.92 2.99 14.95
N LEU A 182 11.04 3.78 16.02
CA LEU A 182 12.27 3.89 16.81
C LEU A 182 12.74 2.54 17.37
N LYS A 183 11.81 1.67 17.78
CA LYS A 183 12.13 0.31 18.25
C LYS A 183 12.54 -0.59 17.09
N TYR A 184 11.83 -0.54 15.97
CA TYR A 184 12.08 -1.38 14.80
C TYR A 184 13.42 -1.06 14.13
N ASP A 185 13.86 0.20 14.17
CA ASP A 185 15.17 0.63 13.70
C ASP A 185 16.31 -0.01 14.50
N GLU A 186 16.15 -0.17 15.83
CA GLU A 186 17.12 -0.89 16.67
C GLU A 186 17.26 -2.38 16.25
N PHE A 187 16.18 -2.99 15.77
CA PHE A 187 16.15 -4.39 15.31
C PHE A 187 16.39 -4.58 13.82
N GLY A 188 16.54 -3.49 13.05
CA GLY A 188 16.78 -3.48 11.61
C GLY A 188 15.66 -4.10 10.76
N ARG A 189 14.42 -4.11 11.24
CA ARG A 189 13.26 -4.69 10.53
C ARG A 189 11.99 -3.90 10.77
N THR A 190 11.52 -3.21 9.74
CA THR A 190 10.25 -2.46 9.75
C THR A 190 9.26 -3.01 8.71
N TYR A 191 7.98 -2.94 9.04
CA TYR A 191 6.86 -3.26 8.15
C TYR A 191 5.81 -2.14 8.21
N LEU A 192 6.28 -0.90 8.41
CA LEU A 192 5.47 0.29 8.48
C LEU A 192 5.24 0.86 7.07
N PHE A 193 3.98 1.15 6.75
CA PHE A 193 3.58 1.86 5.54
C PHE A 193 2.70 3.05 5.90
N ASP A 194 3.22 4.24 5.66
CA ASP A 194 2.49 5.49 5.86
C ASP A 194 1.36 5.62 4.84
N ILE A 195 0.25 6.23 5.27
CA ILE A 195 -0.86 6.57 4.40
C ILE A 195 -0.77 8.04 4.05
N ASP A 196 -0.11 8.32 2.93
CA ASP A 196 0.36 9.65 2.55
C ASP A 196 0.22 9.95 1.05
N TRP A 197 -0.69 9.23 0.37
CA TRP A 197 -0.93 9.36 -1.07
C TRP A 197 -1.09 10.82 -1.51
N TRP A 198 -0.57 11.13 -2.71
CA TRP A 198 -0.56 12.48 -3.28
C TRP A 198 -1.92 13.20 -3.22
N TYR A 199 -3.04 12.52 -3.48
CA TYR A 199 -4.37 13.14 -3.47
C TYR A 199 -4.85 13.55 -2.07
N ILE A 200 -4.33 12.90 -1.01
CA ILE A 200 -4.59 13.29 0.39
C ILE A 200 -3.89 14.61 0.69
N ASN A 201 -2.62 14.72 0.27
CA ASN A 201 -1.83 15.94 0.40
C ASN A 201 -2.42 17.07 -0.44
N GLN A 202 -2.76 16.82 -1.70
CA GLN A 202 -3.40 17.80 -2.58
C GLN A 202 -4.70 18.35 -1.99
N GLN A 203 -5.56 17.49 -1.43
CA GLN A 203 -6.79 17.93 -0.76
C GLN A 203 -6.50 18.76 0.49
N TYR A 204 -5.52 18.38 1.28
CA TYR A 204 -5.10 19.12 2.48
C TYR A 204 -4.55 20.51 2.14
N SER A 205 -3.63 20.60 1.16
CA SER A 205 -3.04 21.85 0.68
C SER A 205 -4.11 22.81 0.17
N ARG A 206 -5.08 22.30 -0.60
CA ARG A 206 -6.23 23.09 -1.09
C ARG A 206 -7.12 23.60 0.03
N ASN A 207 -7.42 22.77 1.03
CA ASN A 207 -8.31 23.13 2.13
C ASN A 207 -7.67 24.11 3.12
N ASN A 208 -6.34 24.07 3.30
CA ASN A 208 -5.62 24.91 4.25
C ASN A 208 -4.84 26.05 3.60
N ASN A 209 -4.88 26.17 2.26
CA ASN A 209 -4.09 27.13 1.49
C ASN A 209 -2.59 27.10 1.88
N SER A 210 -2.04 25.89 2.04
CA SER A 210 -0.66 25.64 2.48
C SER A 210 0.06 24.77 1.45
N ARG A 211 1.36 25.01 1.25
CA ARG A 211 2.25 24.14 0.48
C ARG A 211 2.87 23.02 1.32
N SER A 212 2.73 23.09 2.66
CA SER A 212 3.30 22.07 3.53
C SER A 212 2.59 20.74 3.33
N ARG A 213 3.39 19.69 3.16
CA ARG A 213 2.92 18.30 3.16
C ARG A 213 2.16 18.03 4.46
N LYS A 214 1.04 17.32 4.35
CA LYS A 214 0.24 16.96 5.50
C LYS A 214 1.02 15.96 6.35
N PRO A 215 1.08 16.13 7.68
CA PRO A 215 1.58 15.09 8.57
C PRO A 215 0.78 13.80 8.38
N CYS A 216 1.47 12.67 8.21
CA CYS A 216 0.82 11.38 8.04
C CYS A 216 0.05 11.02 9.32
N LYS A 217 -1.27 10.81 9.19
CA LYS A 217 -2.14 10.55 10.33
C LYS A 217 -2.13 9.08 10.75
N TYR A 218 -1.99 8.19 9.77
CA TYR A 218 -2.09 6.75 9.99
C TYR A 218 -1.01 5.98 9.22
N THR A 219 -0.52 4.92 9.86
CA THR A 219 0.50 4.03 9.32
C THR A 219 0.04 2.59 9.52
N VAL A 220 0.20 1.73 8.53
CA VAL A 220 -0.07 0.29 8.67
C VAL A 220 1.19 -0.44 9.11
N ASP A 221 1.11 -1.16 10.21
CA ASP A 221 2.17 -1.99 10.78
C ASP A 221 1.86 -3.48 10.56
N ALA A 222 2.63 -4.14 9.71
CA ALA A 222 2.51 -5.59 9.46
C ALA A 222 3.54 -6.45 10.24
N TYR A 223 4.15 -5.91 11.30
CA TYR A 223 5.16 -6.62 12.09
C TYR A 223 4.56 -7.80 12.85
N HIS A 224 3.53 -7.56 13.66
CA HIS A 224 2.91 -8.56 14.55
C HIS A 224 1.66 -9.24 13.96
N ALA A 225 0.94 -8.57 13.07
CA ALA A 225 -0.28 -9.06 12.45
C ALA A 225 -0.34 -8.67 10.98
N GLY A 226 -1.07 -9.42 10.17
CA GLY A 226 -1.26 -9.15 8.74
C GLY A 226 -1.41 -10.44 7.94
N ASN A 227 -1.16 -10.43 6.64
CA ASN A 227 -1.29 -11.63 5.81
C ASN A 227 -0.02 -11.92 4.99
N PHE A 228 -0.17 -12.71 3.93
CA PHE A 228 0.94 -13.11 3.06
C PHE A 228 1.66 -11.93 2.38
N THR A 229 1.01 -10.78 2.21
CA THR A 229 1.58 -9.63 1.49
C THR A 229 2.75 -8.98 2.22
N ARG A 230 2.88 -9.16 3.54
CA ARG A 230 4.09 -8.74 4.29
C ARG A 230 5.37 -9.42 3.82
N PHE A 231 5.24 -10.57 3.14
CA PHE A 231 6.37 -11.34 2.60
C PHE A 231 6.68 -10.99 1.14
N LEU A 232 5.99 -10.00 0.56
CA LEU A 232 6.38 -9.46 -0.73
C LEU A 232 7.67 -8.66 -0.56
N ASN A 233 8.70 -9.08 -1.28
CA ASN A 233 10.01 -8.42 -1.21
C ASN A 233 10.04 -7.14 -2.03
N HIS A 234 10.97 -6.27 -1.66
CA HIS A 234 11.29 -5.09 -2.43
C HIS A 234 11.90 -5.43 -3.80
N SER A 235 11.59 -4.62 -4.81
CA SER A 235 12.30 -4.53 -6.09
C SER A 235 12.30 -3.08 -6.57
N CYS A 236 13.41 -2.62 -7.16
CA CYS A 236 13.48 -1.32 -7.83
C CYS A 236 12.71 -1.31 -9.17
N ASP A 237 12.50 -2.48 -9.78
CA ASP A 237 11.61 -2.67 -10.94
C ASP A 237 10.53 -3.70 -10.55
N PRO A 238 9.51 -3.27 -9.79
CA PRO A 238 8.52 -4.19 -9.26
C PRO A 238 7.48 -4.59 -10.29
N ASN A 239 6.96 -5.81 -10.15
CA ASN A 239 5.88 -6.32 -11.00
C ASN A 239 4.47 -6.08 -10.42
N SER A 240 4.39 -5.52 -9.21
CA SER A 240 3.15 -5.10 -8.55
C SER A 240 3.32 -3.75 -7.84
N ALA A 241 2.20 -3.10 -7.51
CA ALA A 241 2.17 -1.82 -6.80
C ALA A 241 1.04 -1.80 -5.79
N LEU A 242 1.22 -0.98 -4.75
CA LEU A 242 0.15 -0.60 -3.85
C LEU A 242 -0.85 0.31 -4.59
N THR A 243 -2.12 0.18 -4.24
CA THR A 243 -3.22 0.98 -4.75
C THR A 243 -4.21 1.19 -3.62
N PRO A 244 -4.57 2.44 -3.29
CA PRO A 244 -5.55 2.71 -2.24
C PRO A 244 -6.96 2.40 -2.74
N VAL A 245 -7.69 1.57 -1.99
CA VAL A 245 -9.04 1.15 -2.34
C VAL A 245 -10.00 1.45 -1.20
N TYR A 246 -11.14 2.05 -1.53
CA TYR A 246 -12.20 2.41 -0.59
C TYR A 246 -13.46 1.59 -0.90
N ILE A 247 -13.98 0.88 0.11
CA ILE A 247 -15.22 0.10 0.04
C ILE A 247 -16.21 0.68 1.06
N ASP A 248 -16.19 0.18 2.29
CA ASP A 248 -17.04 0.65 3.41
C ASP A 248 -16.34 1.73 4.25
N MET A 249 -15.61 2.63 3.59
CA MET A 249 -14.85 3.70 4.25
C MET A 249 -15.09 5.04 3.55
N ASP A 250 -15.52 6.04 4.32
CA ASP A 250 -15.66 7.41 3.82
C ASP A 250 -14.42 8.28 4.12
N ASP A 251 -13.66 7.96 5.17
CA ASP A 251 -12.40 8.64 5.49
C ASP A 251 -11.34 8.34 4.42
N ILE A 252 -10.99 9.37 3.64
CA ILE A 252 -9.97 9.30 2.59
C ILE A 252 -8.59 8.93 3.14
N GLU A 253 -8.34 9.10 4.43
CA GLU A 253 -7.07 8.75 5.07
C GLU A 253 -7.03 7.29 5.55
N ARG A 254 -8.08 6.51 5.30
CA ARG A 254 -8.18 5.10 5.72
C ARG A 254 -8.48 4.14 4.55
N PRO A 255 -7.74 4.22 3.42
CA PRO A 255 -7.89 3.22 2.37
C PRO A 255 -7.51 1.83 2.87
N LEU A 256 -8.03 0.81 2.20
CA LEU A 256 -7.35 -0.48 2.14
C LEU A 256 -6.11 -0.32 1.26
N LEU A 257 -4.93 -0.65 1.79
CA LEU A 257 -3.73 -0.81 0.98
C LEU A 257 -3.85 -2.12 0.22
N THR A 258 -3.92 -2.07 -1.10
CA THR A 258 -4.12 -3.26 -1.93
C THR A 258 -3.00 -3.42 -2.94
N VAL A 259 -2.62 -4.66 -3.23
CA VAL A 259 -1.57 -4.99 -4.18
C VAL A 259 -2.21 -5.39 -5.51
N PHE A 260 -1.82 -4.71 -6.59
CA PHE A 260 -2.22 -5.01 -7.95
C PHE A 260 -1.00 -5.23 -8.84
N SER A 261 -1.09 -6.13 -9.82
CA SER A 261 0.00 -6.34 -10.78
C SER A 261 0.16 -5.17 -11.75
N LYS A 262 1.39 -4.65 -11.92
CA LYS A 262 1.72 -3.56 -12.89
C LYS A 262 1.87 -4.09 -14.32
N ARG A 263 2.25 -5.36 -14.44
CA ARG A 263 2.46 -6.10 -15.70
C ARG A 263 2.04 -7.56 -15.54
N PRO A 264 1.97 -8.35 -16.63
CA PRO A 264 1.81 -9.79 -16.49
C PRO A 264 2.95 -10.40 -15.65
N ILE A 265 2.62 -11.29 -14.72
CA ILE A 265 3.55 -12.01 -13.84
C ILE A 265 3.48 -13.50 -14.20
N GLN A 266 4.60 -14.11 -14.55
CA GLN A 266 4.65 -15.50 -15.02
C GLN A 266 4.51 -16.48 -13.85
N ALA A 267 4.08 -17.71 -14.14
CA ALA A 267 4.08 -18.77 -13.14
C ALA A 267 5.52 -19.04 -12.65
N GLY A 268 5.71 -19.09 -11.33
CA GLY A 268 7.01 -19.23 -10.68
C GLY A 268 7.77 -17.92 -10.50
N GLU A 269 7.27 -16.79 -10.99
CA GLU A 269 7.88 -15.48 -10.76
C GLU A 269 7.57 -14.96 -9.35
N GLU A 270 8.57 -14.34 -8.71
CA GLU A 270 8.41 -13.66 -7.42
C GLU A 270 7.59 -12.38 -7.59
N ILE A 271 6.59 -12.18 -6.74
CA ILE A 271 5.80 -10.96 -6.71
C ILE A 271 6.51 -9.96 -5.79
N THR A 272 6.77 -8.76 -6.30
CA THR A 272 7.52 -7.71 -5.62
C THR A 272 6.86 -6.35 -5.80
N PHE A 273 7.07 -5.44 -4.86
CA PHE A 273 6.62 -4.05 -4.95
C PHE A 273 7.71 -3.08 -4.43
N SER A 274 7.58 -1.79 -4.73
CA SER A 274 8.50 -0.76 -4.23
C SER A 274 8.15 -0.41 -2.78
N TYR A 275 9.13 -0.42 -1.87
CA TYR A 275 8.92 0.00 -0.48
C TYR A 275 8.91 1.52 -0.33
N SER A 276 9.39 2.23 -1.34
CA SER A 276 9.53 3.70 -1.34
C SER A 276 8.41 4.40 -2.11
N GLY A 277 7.36 3.70 -2.54
CA GLY A 277 6.30 4.28 -3.37
C GLY A 277 6.60 4.25 -4.87
N ASP A 278 5.79 4.98 -5.66
CA ASP A 278 5.94 5.13 -7.11
C ASP A 278 6.31 6.58 -7.41
N PRO A 279 7.56 6.86 -7.84
CA PRO A 279 8.07 8.22 -7.97
C PRO A 279 7.31 9.05 -9.01
N ASP A 280 6.62 8.41 -9.96
CA ASP A 280 5.78 9.11 -10.95
C ASP A 280 4.61 9.89 -10.31
N PHE A 281 4.30 9.64 -9.04
CA PHE A 281 3.23 10.29 -8.27
C PHE A 281 3.72 10.96 -6.98
N ASP A 282 5.01 10.90 -6.68
CA ASP A 282 5.61 11.68 -5.61
C ASP A 282 5.94 13.06 -6.19
N ASP A 283 5.42 14.12 -5.56
CA ASP A 283 5.61 15.49 -6.00
C ASP A 283 7.11 15.87 -5.87
N ASP A 284 7.92 15.59 -6.89
CA ASP A 284 9.27 16.15 -7.06
C ASP A 284 9.15 17.64 -7.41
N GLU A 285 8.76 18.49 -6.45
CA GLU A 285 8.80 19.96 -6.56
C GLU A 285 9.62 20.65 -5.45
N ASP A 286 10.40 19.91 -4.66
CA ASP A 286 11.16 20.49 -3.52
C ASP A 286 12.70 20.46 -3.64
N GLU A 287 13.27 20.09 -4.79
CA GLU A 287 14.72 20.21 -5.02
C GLU A 287 15.01 20.79 -6.41
N GLU A 288 15.33 22.09 -6.49
CA GLU A 288 16.28 22.74 -7.42
C GLU A 288 16.02 24.26 -7.57
N GLU A 289 16.16 25.07 -6.51
CA GLU A 289 16.46 26.52 -6.67
C GLU A 289 17.32 27.07 -5.50
N GLU A 290 18.45 26.44 -5.20
CA GLU A 290 19.58 27.13 -4.53
C GLU A 290 20.88 26.62 -5.16
N ASP A 291 21.25 27.21 -6.30
CA ASP A 291 22.63 27.48 -6.69
C ASP A 291 22.70 27.87 -8.18
N LYS A 292 22.63 29.18 -8.44
CA LYS A 292 23.39 29.83 -9.53
C LYS A 292 23.22 31.35 -9.51
N GLU A 293 24.38 32.01 -9.60
CA GLU A 293 24.62 33.41 -9.96
C GLU A 293 24.79 34.42 -8.82
N GLU A 294 25.96 34.40 -8.18
CA GLU A 294 26.76 35.62 -8.05
C GLU A 294 28.24 35.33 -8.37
N GLU A 295 28.64 35.51 -9.64
CA GLU A 295 30.01 35.85 -9.98
C GLU A 295 30.06 37.17 -10.73
N GLY A 296 30.68 38.16 -10.10
CA GLY A 296 31.45 39.20 -10.78
C GLY A 296 30.94 40.63 -10.63
N GLU A 297 31.48 41.37 -9.66
CA GLU A 297 32.32 42.54 -9.95
C GLU A 297 33.10 42.96 -8.69
N GLY A 298 34.40 43.26 -8.87
CA GLY A 298 35.38 43.26 -7.81
C GLY A 298 35.55 44.55 -7.01
N GLY A 299 36.42 44.48 -6.01
CA GLY A 299 36.97 45.66 -5.33
C GLY A 299 37.57 45.40 -3.94
N GLY A 300 38.86 45.07 -3.92
CA GLY A 300 39.91 45.48 -2.95
C GLY A 300 39.68 45.48 -1.43
N GLY A 301 40.65 44.91 -0.69
CA GLY A 301 41.06 45.44 0.63
C GLY A 301 41.25 44.44 1.77
N GLU A 302 42.52 44.10 2.03
CA GLU A 302 43.18 43.83 3.33
C GLU A 302 42.42 43.19 4.54
N GLY A 303 42.81 41.95 4.85
CA GLY A 303 43.39 41.53 6.15
C GLY A 303 42.57 41.57 7.45
N LYS A 304 42.29 40.40 8.04
CA LYS A 304 42.66 40.01 9.43
C LYS A 304 42.18 38.61 9.83
N GLU A 305 43.05 37.89 10.55
CA GLU A 305 42.78 36.66 11.30
C GLU A 305 41.86 36.86 12.51
N LYS A 306 41.12 35.79 12.87
CA LYS A 306 40.52 35.37 14.17
C LYS A 306 39.23 34.62 13.88
N GLU A 307 38.71 33.66 14.64
CA GLU A 307 39.09 32.79 15.77
C GLU A 307 37.94 31.75 15.86
N GLU A 308 38.15 30.69 16.64
CA GLU A 308 37.27 29.52 16.83
C GLU A 308 35.89 29.81 17.47
N GLY A 309 34.97 28.84 17.29
CA GLY A 309 33.70 28.64 18.02
C GLY A 309 32.59 28.25 17.04
N GLY A 310 31.83 27.16 17.15
CA GLY A 310 31.49 26.25 18.23
C GLY A 310 29.99 25.93 18.09
N ASP A 311 29.62 24.65 18.18
CA ASP A 311 28.23 24.09 18.14
C ASP A 311 27.42 24.34 16.86
N GLY A 312 26.59 23.44 16.35
CA GLY A 312 26.08 22.17 16.83
C GLY A 312 24.86 21.83 15.96
N ASP A 313 24.66 20.54 15.73
CA ASP A 313 23.39 19.89 15.39
C ASP A 313 22.69 20.24 14.05
N LYS A 314 22.88 19.35 13.05
CA LYS A 314 21.85 18.98 12.06
C LYS A 314 22.00 17.49 11.74
N GLY A 315 21.45 16.62 12.58
CA GLY A 315 21.23 15.22 12.24
C GLY A 315 20.06 15.07 11.26
N GLN A 316 20.30 15.26 9.96
CA GLN A 316 19.41 14.74 8.92
C GLN A 316 19.67 13.24 8.79
N GLY A 317 18.73 12.43 9.25
CA GLY A 317 18.76 10.97 9.11
C GLY A 317 18.48 10.56 7.67
N THR A 318 19.53 10.54 6.85
CA THR A 318 19.53 9.86 5.55
C THR A 318 19.30 8.36 5.79
N ILE A 319 18.20 7.82 5.29
CA ILE A 319 17.93 6.38 5.31
C ILE A 319 18.95 5.69 4.39
N TRP A 320 19.90 4.98 5.00
CA TRP A 320 20.88 4.19 4.28
C TRP A 320 20.24 2.91 3.73
N ARG A 321 20.41 2.69 2.42
CA ARG A 321 20.21 1.40 1.76
C ARG A 321 21.05 0.33 2.45
N LEU A 322 20.50 -0.88 2.58
CA LEU A 322 21.29 -2.09 2.82
C LEU A 322 21.02 -3.13 1.72
N GLU A 323 22.14 -3.69 1.25
CA GLU A 323 22.29 -4.74 0.21
C GLU A 323 21.81 -6.13 0.65
#